data_AF-A0A2H9ULM7-F1
#
_entry.id   AF-A0A2H9ULM7-F1
#
_cell.length_a   1.000
_cell.length_b   1.000
_cell.length_c   1.000
_cell.angle_alpha   90.00
_cell.angle_beta   90.00
_cell.angle_gamma   90.00
#
_symmetry.space_group_name_H-M   'P 1'
#
loop_
_entity.id
_entity.type
_entity.pdbx_description
1 polymer ?
#
loop_
_entity_poly.entity_id
_entity_poly.type
_entity_poly.pdbx_seq_one_letter_code
_entity_poly.pdbx_strand_id
1 'polypeptide(L)'
;MSEKYCVTCGEKALAHHHFCGACGHSFLDQASEKPQKARYPTFVSNQDDIATYEYHLTYLNKISSFQSKVFYFFFFGAFATMFVNLSSVFAGWLSISEIFESMWLFPFCIISCLIIKFTNFDYWLAKQIYGRAYRYKDNGLRLVYHELPSAKNHKDDPVCIFCGNKRFFRKGIYASDACTVNCTKCQHYLYTE
;
A
#
# COMPACT_ATOMS: atom_id res chain seq x y z
N MET A 1 9.22 39.22 10.98
CA MET A 1 9.05 38.33 12.14
C MET A 1 9.32 36.91 11.68
N SER A 2 10.28 36.20 12.29
CA SER A 2 10.57 34.80 11.94
C SER A 2 9.43 33.90 12.42
N GLU A 3 8.86 33.10 11.52
CA GLU A 3 7.84 32.12 11.86
C GLU A 3 8.44 31.08 12.83
N LYS A 4 7.78 30.88 13.97
CA LYS A 4 8.21 29.90 14.98
C LYS A 4 7.40 28.62 14.80
N TYR A 5 8.04 27.47 14.93
CA TYR A 5 7.40 26.16 14.85
C TYR A 5 7.59 25.40 16.16
N CYS A 6 6.63 24.55 16.52
CA CYS A 6 6.74 23.75 17.72
C CYS A 6 7.79 22.65 17.56
N VAL A 7 8.70 22.54 18.53
CA VAL A 7 9.78 21.55 18.54
C VAL A 7 9.24 20.11 18.60
N THR A 8 8.03 19.94 19.16
CA THR A 8 7.43 18.62 19.42
C THR A 8 6.48 18.16 18.31
N CYS A 9 5.74 19.10 17.68
CA CYS A 9 4.71 18.79 16.68
C CYS A 9 5.07 19.29 15.26
N GLY A 10 6.02 20.21 15.11
CA GLY A 10 6.37 20.83 13.83
C GLY A 10 5.34 21.86 13.31
N GLU A 11 4.21 22.00 14.00
CA GLU A 11 3.12 22.92 13.65
C GLU A 11 3.55 24.38 13.85
N LYS A 12 3.02 25.29 13.03
CA LYS A 12 3.27 26.73 13.14
C LYS A 12 2.74 27.25 14.47
N ALA A 13 3.62 27.85 15.27
CA ALA A 13 3.25 28.45 16.53
C ALA A 13 2.48 29.76 16.27
N LEU A 14 1.20 29.77 16.64
CA LEU A 14 0.38 30.97 16.64
C LEU A 14 0.89 31.92 17.73
N ALA A 15 1.09 33.19 17.37
CA ALA A 15 1.85 34.18 18.16
C ALA A 15 1.29 34.50 19.57
N HIS A 16 0.13 33.96 19.96
CA HIS A 16 -0.56 34.25 21.22
C HIS A 16 -0.94 33.01 22.05
N HIS A 17 -0.51 31.80 21.67
CA HIS A 17 -0.82 30.58 22.42
C HIS A 17 0.38 30.08 23.22
N HIS A 18 0.17 29.80 24.50
CA HIS A 18 1.17 29.19 25.39
C HIS A 18 1.36 27.68 25.16
N PHE A 19 0.55 27.06 24.30
CA PHE A 19 0.56 25.62 23.99
C PHE A 19 0.43 25.37 22.48
N CYS A 20 1.04 24.30 21.94
CA CYS A 20 0.81 23.85 20.54
C CYS A 20 -0.65 23.38 20.41
N GLY A 21 -1.44 24.02 19.55
CA GLY A 21 -2.85 23.64 19.32
C GLY A 21 -3.04 22.21 18.79
N ALA A 22 -2.00 21.62 18.19
CA ALA A 22 -2.05 20.25 17.66
C ALA A 22 -1.60 19.17 18.67
N CYS A 23 -0.71 19.49 19.62
CA CYS A 23 -0.12 18.47 20.51
C CYS A 23 -0.17 18.81 22.01
N GLY A 24 -0.69 19.98 22.39
CA GLY A 24 -0.82 20.43 23.77
C GLY A 24 0.49 20.76 24.48
N HIS A 25 1.64 20.74 23.79
CA HIS A 25 2.94 21.00 24.40
C HIS A 25 3.09 22.48 24.81
N SER A 26 3.48 22.75 26.06
CA SER A 26 3.71 24.11 26.58
C SER A 26 4.97 24.73 26.00
N PHE A 27 4.89 26.00 25.61
CA PHE A 27 6.04 26.80 25.19
C PHE A 27 6.73 27.52 26.36
N LEU A 28 6.18 27.38 27.57
CA LEU A 28 6.77 27.85 28.81
C LEU A 28 7.46 26.67 29.48
N ASP A 29 8.77 26.56 29.26
CA ASP A 29 9.70 26.43 30.38
C ASP A 29 11.15 26.70 29.96
N GLN A 30 11.81 27.48 30.83
CA GLN A 30 13.25 27.71 30.97
C GLN A 30 13.91 28.77 30.09
N ALA A 31 13.80 30.01 30.56
CA ALA A 31 14.99 30.84 30.70
C ALA A 31 16.02 30.12 31.59
N SER A 32 17.29 30.15 31.16
CA SER A 32 18.50 29.68 31.84
C SER A 32 19.09 28.35 31.33
N GLU A 33 20.39 28.46 31.05
CA GLU A 33 21.40 27.45 30.74
C GLU A 33 21.43 26.86 29.32
N LYS A 34 22.41 27.39 28.58
CA LYS A 34 22.96 26.94 27.29
C LYS A 34 22.61 25.48 26.96
N PRO A 35 21.95 25.19 25.81
CA PRO A 35 21.76 23.83 25.40
C PRO A 35 23.12 23.27 25.01
N GLN A 36 23.71 22.45 25.88
CA GLN A 36 24.66 21.44 25.46
C GLN A 36 23.96 20.69 24.33
N LYS A 37 24.47 20.85 23.10
CA LYS A 37 23.99 20.12 21.93
C LYS A 37 24.20 18.64 22.24
N ALA A 38 23.18 17.98 22.78
CA ALA A 38 23.08 16.54 22.80
C ALA A 38 23.25 16.12 21.33
N ARG A 39 24.42 15.56 21.00
CA ARG A 39 24.63 14.88 19.73
C ARG A 39 23.75 13.64 19.80
N TYR A 40 22.48 13.80 19.47
CA TYR A 40 21.63 12.66 19.17
C TYR A 40 22.35 11.87 18.07
N PRO A 41 22.54 10.55 18.23
CA PRO A 41 23.13 9.75 17.17
C PRO A 41 22.30 9.97 15.92
N THR A 42 22.96 10.42 14.85
CA THR A 42 22.33 10.59 13.55
C THR A 42 21.79 9.23 13.14
N PHE A 43 20.47 9.11 12.96
CA PHE A 43 19.87 7.87 12.47
C PHE A 43 20.50 7.54 11.11
N VAL A 44 21.13 6.38 11.02
CA VAL A 44 21.64 5.83 9.76
C VAL A 44 20.65 4.76 9.34
N SER A 45 20.04 4.96 8.18
CA SER A 45 19.13 3.97 7.62
C SER A 45 19.90 2.71 7.22
N ASN A 46 19.40 1.54 7.62
CA ASN A 46 19.93 0.27 7.15
C ASN A 46 19.43 0.03 5.72
N GLN A 47 20.35 0.09 4.76
CA GLN A 47 20.03 -0.05 3.34
C GLN A 47 19.54 -1.46 2.99
N ASP A 48 20.01 -2.50 3.69
CA ASP A 48 19.61 -3.88 3.42
C ASP A 48 18.14 -4.13 3.82
N ASP A 49 17.71 -3.56 4.95
CA ASP A 49 16.33 -3.65 5.41
C ASP A 49 15.39 -2.84 4.51
N ILE A 50 15.83 -1.69 4.02
CA ILE A 50 15.07 -0.88 3.03
C ILE A 50 14.95 -1.66 1.73
N ALA A 51 16.03 -2.26 1.22
CA ALA A 51 15.99 -3.06 0.00
C ALA A 51 15.05 -4.26 0.15
N THR A 52 15.07 -4.93 1.31
CA THR A 52 14.15 -6.03 1.63
C THR A 52 12.68 -5.57 1.65
N TYR A 53 12.43 -4.41 2.25
CA TYR A 53 11.11 -3.78 2.27
C TYR A 53 10.60 -3.44 0.86
N GLU A 54 11.42 -2.75 0.06
CA GLU A 54 11.07 -2.35 -1.31
C GLU A 54 10.88 -3.55 -2.24
N TYR A 55 11.69 -4.59 -2.06
CA TYR A 55 11.52 -5.85 -2.78
C TYR A 55 10.16 -6.50 -2.47
N HIS A 56 9.78 -6.56 -1.19
CA HIS A 56 8.49 -7.12 -0.80
C HIS A 56 7.32 -6.31 -1.34
N LEU A 57 7.42 -4.98 -1.28
CA LEU A 57 6.41 -4.07 -1.83
C LEU A 57 6.26 -4.27 -3.35
N THR A 58 7.39 -4.41 -4.05
CA THR A 58 7.41 -4.70 -5.49
C THR A 58 6.79 -6.06 -5.81
N TYR A 59 7.05 -7.07 -4.98
CA TYR A 59 6.45 -8.40 -5.10
C TYR A 59 4.93 -8.36 -4.94
N LEU A 60 4.42 -7.67 -3.92
CA LEU A 60 2.98 -7.50 -3.71
C LEU A 60 2.31 -6.74 -4.86
N ASN A 61 2.96 -5.68 -5.37
CA ASN A 61 2.49 -4.95 -6.54
C ASN A 61 2.45 -5.82 -7.80
N LYS A 62 3.44 -6.70 -8.01
CA LYS A 62 3.43 -7.66 -9.12
C LYS A 62 2.27 -8.65 -9.01
N ILE A 63 1.97 -9.15 -7.81
CA ILE A 63 0.81 -10.03 -7.59
C ILE A 63 -0.49 -9.29 -7.89
N SER A 64 -0.69 -8.11 -7.32
CA SER A 64 -1.90 -7.31 -7.55
C SER A 64 -2.08 -6.97 -9.03
N SER A 65 -1.00 -6.56 -9.70
CA SER A 65 -1.00 -6.29 -11.15
C SER A 65 -1.34 -7.53 -11.96
N PHE A 66 -0.83 -8.71 -11.59
CA PHE A 66 -1.18 -9.98 -12.24
C PHE A 66 -2.67 -10.28 -12.12
N GLN A 67 -3.24 -10.16 -10.93
CA GLN A 67 -4.68 -10.39 -10.71
C GLN A 67 -5.56 -9.44 -11.52
N SER A 68 -5.13 -8.18 -11.67
CA SER A 68 -5.81 -7.18 -12.51
C SER A 68 -5.70 -7.54 -13.99
N LYS A 69 -4.50 -7.89 -14.48
CA LYS A 69 -4.27 -8.28 -15.88
C LYS A 69 -5.04 -9.54 -16.27
N VAL A 70 -5.05 -10.57 -15.42
CA VAL A 70 -5.83 -11.79 -15.66
C VAL A 70 -7.32 -11.46 -15.78
N PHE A 71 -7.85 -10.67 -14.84
CA PHE A 71 -9.24 -10.24 -14.89
C PHE A 71 -9.57 -9.48 -16.17
N TYR A 72 -8.75 -8.49 -16.54
CA TYR A 72 -8.97 -7.72 -17.77
C TYR A 72 -8.85 -8.58 -19.02
N PHE A 73 -7.91 -9.52 -19.07
CA PHE A 73 -7.75 -10.42 -20.21
C PHE A 73 -9.02 -11.24 -20.46
N PHE A 74 -9.58 -11.86 -19.43
CA PHE A 74 -10.82 -12.62 -19.56
C PHE A 74 -12.04 -11.74 -19.84
N PHE A 75 -12.15 -10.59 -19.16
CA PHE A 75 -13.29 -9.68 -19.34
C PHE A 75 -13.31 -9.05 -20.73
N PHE A 76 -12.18 -8.49 -21.20
CA PHE A 76 -12.08 -7.92 -22.54
C PHE A 76 -12.14 -8.98 -23.63
N GLY A 77 -11.59 -10.18 -23.41
CA GLY A 77 -11.71 -11.29 -24.36
C GLY A 77 -13.17 -11.69 -24.57
N ALA A 78 -13.94 -11.84 -23.50
CA ALA A 78 -15.38 -12.13 -23.57
C ALA A 78 -16.17 -11.00 -24.24
N PHE A 79 -15.82 -9.74 -23.93
CA PHE A 79 -16.47 -8.58 -24.55
C PHE A 79 -16.16 -8.48 -26.05
N ALA A 80 -14.91 -8.67 -26.45
CA ALA A 80 -14.49 -8.60 -27.85
C ALA A 80 -15.12 -9.71 -28.70
N THR A 81 -15.17 -10.94 -28.18
CA THR A 81 -15.82 -12.06 -28.87
C THR A 81 -17.32 -11.83 -29.05
N MET A 82 -18.02 -11.34 -28.01
CA MET A 82 -19.42 -10.95 -28.11
C MET A 82 -19.62 -9.84 -29.15
N PHE A 83 -18.76 -8.81 -29.14
CA PHE A 83 -18.84 -7.70 -30.08
C PHE A 83 -18.67 -8.16 -31.53
N VAL A 84 -17.65 -8.99 -31.81
CA VAL A 84 -17.39 -9.54 -33.15
C VAL A 84 -18.56 -10.40 -33.64
N ASN A 85 -19.10 -11.28 -32.79
CA ASN A 85 -20.24 -12.12 -33.14
C ASN A 85 -21.52 -11.31 -33.38
N LEU A 86 -21.73 -10.22 -32.63
CA LEU A 86 -22.86 -9.33 -32.86
C LEU A 86 -22.70 -8.52 -34.16
N SER A 87 -21.50 -7.97 -34.41
CA SER A 87 -21.22 -7.18 -35.62
C SER A 87 -21.29 -8.01 -36.90
N SER A 88 -20.82 -9.26 -36.88
CA SER A 88 -20.87 -10.17 -38.04
C SER A 88 -22.29 -10.52 -38.48
N VAL A 89 -23.26 -10.47 -37.56
CA VAL A 89 -24.68 -10.72 -37.85
C VAL A 89 -25.30 -9.51 -38.52
N PHE A 90 -25.00 -8.30 -38.02
CA PHE A 90 -25.39 -7.07 -38.69
C PHE A 90 -24.75 -6.92 -40.08
N ALA A 91 -23.54 -7.48 -40.27
CA ALA A 91 -22.87 -7.54 -41.57
C ALA A 91 -23.39 -8.67 -42.49
N GLY A 92 -24.30 -9.53 -42.01
CA GLY A 92 -24.86 -10.66 -42.76
C GLY A 92 -23.88 -11.82 -42.98
N TRP A 93 -22.76 -11.87 -42.24
CA TRP A 93 -21.74 -12.91 -42.36
C TRP A 93 -22.05 -14.16 -41.53
N LEU A 94 -22.86 -14.04 -40.48
CA LEU A 94 -23.32 -15.15 -39.65
C LEU A 94 -24.85 -15.15 -39.55
N SER A 95 -25.41 -16.36 -39.45
CA SER A 95 -26.83 -16.58 -39.20
C SER A 95 -27.17 -16.43 -37.71
N ILE A 96 -28.43 -16.10 -37.40
CA ILE A 96 -28.90 -15.94 -36.01
C ILE A 96 -28.74 -17.24 -35.19
N SER A 97 -28.85 -18.40 -35.83
CA SER A 97 -28.64 -19.71 -35.21
C SER A 97 -27.20 -19.93 -34.74
N GLU A 98 -26.20 -19.46 -35.49
CA GLU A 98 -24.77 -19.62 -35.13
C GLU A 98 -24.40 -18.74 -33.93
N ILE A 99 -25.06 -17.58 -33.76
CA ILE A 99 -24.88 -16.74 -32.57
C ILE A 99 -25.37 -17.46 -31.32
N PHE A 100 -26.49 -18.17 -31.41
CA PHE A 100 -27.12 -18.81 -30.25
C PHE A 100 -26.20 -19.84 -29.59
N GLU A 101 -25.38 -20.54 -30.37
CA GLU A 101 -24.32 -21.41 -29.84
C GLU A 101 -23.19 -20.62 -29.16
N SER A 102 -22.79 -19.50 -29.76
CA SER A 102 -21.75 -18.62 -29.20
C SER A 102 -22.22 -17.78 -28.00
N MET A 103 -23.54 -17.61 -27.81
CA MET A 103 -24.13 -16.83 -26.72
C MET A 103 -23.81 -17.43 -25.35
N TRP A 104 -23.57 -18.75 -25.28
CA TRP A 104 -23.17 -19.45 -24.06
C TRP A 104 -21.74 -19.15 -23.61
N LEU A 105 -20.85 -18.69 -24.50
CA LEU A 105 -19.47 -18.33 -24.15
C LEU A 105 -19.42 -17.15 -23.19
N PHE A 106 -20.29 -16.15 -23.37
CA PHE A 106 -20.31 -14.95 -22.54
C PHE A 106 -20.64 -15.23 -21.05
N PRO A 107 -21.76 -15.90 -20.69
CA PRO A 107 -22.04 -16.27 -19.32
C PRO A 107 -20.99 -17.25 -18.77
N PHE A 108 -20.46 -18.16 -19.59
CA PHE A 108 -19.38 -19.06 -19.16
C PHE A 108 -18.10 -18.29 -18.77
N CYS A 109 -17.70 -17.27 -19.54
CA CYS A 109 -16.55 -16.42 -19.21
C CYS A 109 -16.78 -15.59 -17.94
N ILE A 110 -17.99 -15.04 -17.74
CA ILE A 110 -18.34 -14.31 -16.51
C ILE A 110 -18.30 -15.24 -15.30
N ILE A 111 -18.92 -16.42 -15.39
CA ILE A 111 -18.92 -17.42 -14.32
C ILE A 111 -17.49 -17.87 -14.01
N SER A 112 -16.66 -18.10 -15.04
CA SER A 112 -15.24 -18.45 -14.86
C SER A 112 -14.46 -17.33 -14.16
N CYS A 113 -14.67 -16.06 -14.53
CA CYS A 113 -14.08 -14.91 -13.84
C CYS A 113 -14.49 -14.85 -12.37
N LEU A 114 -15.78 -15.07 -12.08
CA LEU A 114 -16.29 -15.12 -10.71
C LEU A 114 -15.65 -16.27 -9.94
N ILE A 115 -15.59 -17.48 -10.50
CA ILE A 115 -14.96 -18.63 -9.86
C ILE A 115 -13.47 -18.35 -9.57
N ILE A 116 -12.72 -17.82 -10.54
CA ILE A 116 -11.30 -17.49 -10.36
C ILE A 116 -11.11 -16.49 -9.22
N LYS A 117 -11.97 -15.47 -9.12
CA LYS A 117 -11.92 -14.47 -8.04
C LYS A 117 -12.38 -15.02 -6.69
N PHE A 118 -13.50 -15.76 -6.65
CA PHE A 118 -14.02 -16.35 -5.41
C PHE A 118 -13.08 -17.40 -4.82
N THR A 119 -12.38 -18.17 -5.67
CA THR A 119 -11.41 -19.18 -5.22
C THR A 119 -10.02 -18.61 -4.96
N ASN A 120 -9.79 -17.31 -5.17
CA ASN A 120 -8.47 -16.67 -5.12
C ASN A 120 -7.42 -17.44 -5.96
N PHE A 121 -7.85 -18.08 -7.04
CA PHE A 121 -6.97 -18.90 -7.88
C PHE A 121 -5.90 -18.05 -8.57
N ASP A 122 -6.26 -16.84 -8.99
CA ASP A 122 -5.33 -15.87 -9.59
C ASP A 122 -4.24 -15.43 -8.59
N TYR A 123 -4.60 -15.23 -7.33
CA TYR A 123 -3.68 -14.92 -6.24
C TYR A 123 -2.70 -16.08 -5.97
N TRP A 124 -3.25 -17.29 -5.88
CA TRP A 124 -2.46 -18.51 -5.68
C TRP A 124 -1.46 -18.72 -6.83
N LEU A 125 -1.92 -18.58 -8.07
CA LEU A 125 -1.08 -18.72 -9.26
C LEU A 125 0.01 -17.64 -9.30
N ALA A 126 -0.33 -16.38 -8.99
CA ALA A 126 0.63 -15.28 -8.92
C ALA A 126 1.73 -15.56 -7.89
N LYS A 127 1.38 -16.10 -6.71
CA LYS A 127 2.36 -16.50 -5.70
C LYS A 127 3.30 -17.60 -6.20
N GLN A 128 2.79 -18.59 -6.94
CA GLN A 128 3.63 -19.66 -7.48
C GLN A 128 4.61 -19.16 -8.54
N ILE A 129 4.17 -18.24 -9.40
CA ILE A 129 4.99 -17.67 -10.48
C ILE A 129 6.06 -16.72 -9.92
N TYR A 130 5.66 -15.76 -9.08
CA TYR A 130 6.56 -14.69 -8.62
C TYR A 130 7.24 -15.00 -7.29
N GLY A 131 6.75 -15.95 -6.50
CA GLY A 131 7.19 -16.22 -5.13
C GLY A 131 7.94 -17.54 -4.93
N ARG A 132 8.31 -18.27 -6.00
CA ARG A 132 8.85 -19.64 -5.93
C ARG A 132 10.04 -19.80 -4.98
N ALA A 133 10.93 -18.81 -4.91
CA ALA A 133 12.09 -18.80 -4.02
C ALA A 133 12.06 -17.66 -2.97
N TYR A 134 10.92 -16.97 -2.83
CA TYR A 134 10.84 -15.80 -1.98
C TYR A 134 10.43 -16.16 -0.55
N ARG A 135 11.27 -15.80 0.43
CA ARG A 135 11.11 -16.17 1.86
C ARG A 135 9.80 -15.67 2.47
N TYR A 136 9.38 -14.45 2.13
CA TYR A 136 8.22 -13.79 2.73
C TYR A 136 6.97 -13.86 1.84
N LYS A 137 6.90 -14.82 0.92
CA LYS A 137 5.85 -14.91 -0.12
C LYS A 137 4.42 -14.96 0.43
N ASP A 138 4.25 -15.45 1.66
CA ASP A 138 2.95 -15.64 2.31
C ASP A 138 2.60 -14.54 3.33
N ASN A 139 3.53 -13.63 3.60
CA ASN A 139 3.38 -12.60 4.61
C ASN A 139 2.91 -11.28 3.99
N GLY A 140 1.99 -10.58 4.67
CA GLY A 140 1.62 -9.21 4.33
C GLY A 140 2.77 -8.22 4.63
N LEU A 141 2.70 -7.03 4.02
CA LEU A 141 3.74 -6.00 4.19
C LEU A 141 3.93 -5.60 5.66
N ARG A 142 2.85 -5.56 6.45
CA ARG A 142 2.88 -5.28 7.89
C ARG A 142 3.74 -6.29 8.65
N LEU A 143 3.58 -7.58 8.38
CA LEU A 143 4.27 -8.63 9.11
C LEU A 143 5.78 -8.61 8.79
N VAL A 144 6.11 -8.48 7.50
CA VAL A 144 7.51 -8.31 7.06
C VAL A 144 8.12 -7.05 7.66
N TYR A 145 7.39 -5.92 7.66
CA TYR A 145 7.85 -4.67 8.27
C TYR A 145 8.20 -4.84 9.75
N HIS A 146 7.36 -5.53 10.52
CA HIS A 146 7.64 -5.80 11.94
C HIS A 146 8.74 -6.84 12.19
N GLU A 147 9.11 -7.65 11.20
CA GLU A 147 10.24 -8.59 11.30
C GLU A 147 11.59 -7.91 11.03
N LEU A 148 11.61 -6.74 10.38
CA LEU A 148 12.85 -6.01 10.09
C LEU A 148 13.48 -5.48 11.39
N PRO A 149 14.79 -5.72 11.63
CA PRO A 149 15.50 -5.19 12.79
C PRO A 149 15.43 -3.66 12.87
N SER A 150 15.62 -2.97 11.74
CA SER A 150 15.59 -1.50 11.70
C SER A 150 14.21 -0.88 11.86
N ALA A 151 13.15 -1.69 11.83
CA ALA A 151 11.80 -1.24 12.12
C ALA A 151 11.48 -1.26 13.61
N LYS A 152 12.44 -1.65 14.47
CA LYS A 152 12.30 -1.67 15.92
C LYS A 152 13.37 -0.82 16.59
N ASN A 153 12.98 -0.18 17.68
CA ASN A 153 13.92 0.47 18.59
C ASN A 153 14.46 -0.54 19.62
N HIS A 154 15.43 -0.13 20.45
CA HIS A 154 15.96 -0.92 21.58
C HIS A 154 14.93 -1.40 22.62
N LYS A 155 13.67 -0.94 22.54
CA LYS A 155 12.55 -1.35 23.40
C LYS A 155 11.53 -2.21 22.64
N ASP A 156 11.87 -2.67 21.44
CA ASP A 156 10.97 -3.34 20.49
C ASP A 156 9.77 -2.50 19.99
N ASP A 157 9.73 -1.20 20.31
CA ASP A 157 8.74 -0.27 19.75
C ASP A 157 8.93 -0.12 18.23
N PRO A 158 7.85 -0.07 17.44
CA PRO A 158 7.94 0.11 16.00
C PRO A 158 8.43 1.53 15.65
N VAL A 159 9.39 1.61 14.72
CA VAL A 159 9.99 2.86 14.22
C VAL A 159 10.03 2.88 12.70
N CYS A 160 10.14 4.07 12.12
CA CYS A 160 10.28 4.25 10.68
C CYS A 160 11.68 3.80 10.22
N ILE A 161 11.75 2.82 9.30
CA ILE A 161 13.02 2.35 8.71
C ILE A 161 13.79 3.45 7.95
N PHE A 162 13.10 4.48 7.47
CA PHE A 162 13.69 5.56 6.67
C PHE A 162 14.26 6.70 7.50
N CYS A 163 13.67 7.01 8.65
CA CYS A 163 14.05 8.20 9.44
C CYS A 163 14.08 8.01 10.96
N GLY A 164 13.85 6.79 11.46
CA GLY A 164 13.88 6.45 12.88
C GLY A 164 12.74 7.05 13.72
N ASN A 165 11.76 7.73 13.09
CA ASN A 165 10.65 8.34 13.81
C ASN A 165 9.67 7.28 14.33
N LYS A 166 9.18 7.46 15.55
CA LYS A 166 8.24 6.54 16.22
C LYS A 166 6.77 6.86 15.95
N ARG A 167 6.49 8.08 15.47
CA ARG A 167 5.11 8.53 15.26
C ARG A 167 4.67 8.17 13.84
N PHE A 168 3.57 7.42 13.77
CA PHE A 168 2.90 7.09 12.53
C PHE A 168 1.52 7.73 12.52
N PHE A 169 1.09 8.19 11.34
CA PHE A 169 -0.29 8.56 11.14
C PHE A 169 -0.98 7.50 10.29
N ARG A 170 -2.23 7.27 10.63
CA ARG A 170 -3.08 6.28 9.99
C ARG A 170 -4.08 7.02 9.12
N LYS A 171 -4.08 6.74 7.82
CA LYS A 171 -4.99 7.32 6.85
C LYS A 171 -5.94 6.22 6.37
N GLY A 172 -7.17 6.28 6.84
CA GLY A 172 -8.33 5.52 6.39
C GLY A 172 -9.55 6.43 6.53
N ILE A 173 -10.42 6.48 5.52
CA ILE A 173 -11.56 7.41 5.50
C ILE A 173 -12.75 6.79 6.26
N TYR A 174 -12.82 5.45 6.35
CA TYR A 174 -13.89 4.71 7.02
C TYR A 174 -13.39 3.42 7.68
N ALA A 175 -14.16 2.87 8.64
CA ALA A 175 -13.85 1.66 9.39
C ALA A 175 -13.70 0.38 8.52
N SER A 176 -14.12 0.41 7.26
CA SER A 176 -14.02 -0.68 6.29
C SER A 176 -12.86 -0.56 5.30
N ASP A 177 -12.17 0.58 5.25
CA ASP A 177 -11.07 0.80 4.32
C ASP A 177 -9.75 0.36 4.93
N ALA A 178 -8.97 -0.38 4.15
CA ALA A 178 -7.63 -0.81 4.53
C ALA A 178 -6.79 0.41 4.96
N CYS A 179 -6.35 0.42 6.22
CA CYS A 179 -5.80 1.62 6.83
C CYS A 179 -4.34 1.77 6.47
N THR A 180 -3.98 2.83 5.75
CA THR A 180 -2.57 3.08 5.38
C THR A 180 -1.82 3.71 6.53
N VAL A 181 -0.66 3.14 6.87
CA VAL A 181 0.23 3.62 7.93
C VAL A 181 1.43 4.28 7.31
N ASN A 182 1.58 5.58 7.60
CA ASN A 182 2.65 6.41 7.06
C ASN A 182 3.47 7.06 8.18
N CYS A 183 4.73 7.36 7.90
CA CYS A 183 5.56 8.10 8.85
C CYS A 183 5.16 9.58 8.92
N THR A 184 4.93 10.13 10.12
CA THR A 184 4.59 11.57 10.26
C THR A 184 5.71 12.52 9.86
N LYS A 185 6.97 12.05 9.89
CA LYS A 185 8.15 12.88 9.64
C LYS A 185 8.55 12.89 8.17
N CYS A 186 8.80 11.71 7.58
CA CYS A 186 9.22 11.59 6.18
C CYS A 186 8.07 11.30 5.20
N GLN A 187 6.84 11.15 5.70
CA GLN A 187 5.64 10.90 4.90
C GLN A 187 5.71 9.62 4.04
N HIS A 188 6.69 8.75 4.27
CA HIS A 188 6.81 7.48 3.57
C HIS A 188 5.71 6.52 4.02
N TYR A 189 5.17 5.81 3.04
CA TYR A 189 4.30 4.66 3.27
C TYR A 189 5.10 3.54 3.95
N LEU A 190 4.49 2.91 4.97
CA LEU A 190 5.08 1.80 5.70
C LEU A 190 4.32 0.52 5.39
N TYR A 191 3.03 0.46 5.71
CA TYR A 191 2.19 -0.70 5.41
C TYR A 191 0.71 -0.33 5.44
N THR A 192 -0.14 -1.26 5.00
CA THR A 192 -1.59 -1.17 5.16
C THR A 192 -2.04 -2.22 6.16
N GLU A 193 -2.93 -1.85 7.09
CA GLU A 193 -3.59 -2.74 8.05
C GLU A 193 -4.80 -3.46 7.45
#